data_AF-A0A2V9CSY1-F1
#
_entry.id   AF-A0A2V9CSY1-F1
#
_cell.length_a   1.000
_cell.length_b   1.000
_cell.length_c   1.000
_cell.angle_alpha   90.00
_cell.angle_beta   90.00
_cell.angle_gamma   90.00
#
_symmetry.space_group_name_H-M   'P 1'
#
loop_
_entity.id
_entity.type
_entity.pdbx_description
1 polymer ?
#
loop_
_entity_poly.entity_id
_entity_poly.type
_entity_poly.pdbx_seq_one_letter_code
_entity_poly.pdbx_strand_id
1 'polypeptide(L)'
;LRAKERIASIGKILGYAAEQGVARSPDYTEEMMRVAMDLDPIDVDVLVQVYQAQSRILSSSDGRVLMDEVNDAWRDMRPRIPGFRQGDLESVCAKLQSYGLVTRVERNNSKLPPNENPYALLPKGRDFVRYIKGVTKEQATGPAA
;
A
#
# COMPACT_ATOMS: atom_id res chain seq x y z
N LEU A 1 -9.55 -13.54 16.33
CA LEU A 1 -9.65 -13.32 14.87
C LEU A 1 -8.41 -12.62 14.33
N ARG A 2 -8.04 -11.45 14.88
CA ARG A 2 -6.80 -10.69 14.57
C ARG A 2 -5.51 -11.52 14.41
N ALA A 3 -5.22 -12.44 15.34
CA ALA A 3 -4.02 -13.28 15.24
C ALA A 3 -4.01 -14.21 14.01
N LYS A 4 -5.17 -14.75 13.61
CA LYS A 4 -5.28 -15.62 12.42
C LYS A 4 -5.04 -14.84 11.13
N GLU A 5 -5.52 -13.60 11.05
CA GLU A 5 -5.33 -12.72 9.89
C GLU A 5 -3.86 -12.31 9.72
N ARG A 6 -3.18 -12.04 10.84
CA ARG A 6 -1.73 -11.78 10.85
C ARG A 6 -0.94 -13.00 10.38
N ILE A 7 -1.22 -14.19 10.93
CA ILE A 7 -0.59 -15.45 10.51
C ILE A 7 -0.82 -15.69 9.01
N ALA A 8 -2.04 -15.48 8.52
CA ALA A 8 -2.34 -15.64 7.10
C ALA A 8 -1.55 -14.65 6.22
N SER A 9 -1.42 -13.39 6.64
CA SER A 9 -0.64 -12.38 5.92
C SER A 9 0.84 -12.75 5.85
N ILE A 10 1.42 -13.20 6.96
CA ILE A 10 2.82 -13.68 7.02
C ILE A 10 3.01 -14.92 6.15
N GLY A 11 2.09 -15.89 6.20
CA GLY A 11 2.16 -17.08 5.37
C GLY A 11 2.20 -16.75 3.87
N LYS A 12 1.42 -15.75 3.43
CA LYS A 12 1.44 -15.28 2.04
C LYS A 12 2.72 -14.54 1.68
N ILE A 13 3.25 -13.72 2.58
CA ILE A 13 4.55 -13.05 2.39
C ILE A 13 5.67 -14.08 2.22
N LEU A 14 5.69 -15.11 3.07
CA LEU A 14 6.65 -16.21 3.00
C LEU A 14 6.49 -17.04 1.72
N GLY A 15 5.25 -17.39 1.35
CA GLY A 15 4.96 -18.12 0.11
C GLY A 15 5.44 -17.36 -1.12
N TYR A 16 5.13 -16.07 -1.21
CA TYR A 16 5.61 -15.22 -2.30
C TYR A 16 7.15 -15.13 -2.33
N ALA A 17 7.80 -14.98 -1.18
CA ALA A 17 9.27 -14.94 -1.11
C ALA A 17 9.90 -16.25 -1.59
N ALA A 18 9.32 -17.40 -1.22
CA ALA A 18 9.76 -18.71 -1.68
C ALA A 18 9.61 -18.86 -3.21
N GLU A 19 8.54 -18.33 -3.80
CA GLU A 19 8.30 -18.37 -5.25
C GLU A 19 9.23 -17.46 -6.05
N GLN A 20 9.65 -16.31 -5.50
CA GLN A 20 10.49 -15.34 -6.22
C GLN A 20 12.00 -15.62 -6.15
N GLY A 21 12.45 -16.46 -5.21
CA GLY A 21 13.86 -16.81 -5.05
C GLY A 21 14.77 -15.58 -4.84
N VAL A 22 15.94 -15.58 -5.50
CA VAL A 22 17.03 -14.58 -5.33
C VAL A 22 16.65 -13.16 -5.79
N ALA A 23 15.47 -12.97 -6.41
CA ALA A 23 15.05 -11.67 -6.95
C ALA A 23 14.82 -10.58 -5.89
N ARG A 24 14.67 -10.94 -4.61
CA ARG A 24 14.59 -10.00 -3.48
C ARG A 24 15.42 -10.48 -2.30
N SER A 25 16.00 -9.53 -1.57
CA SER A 25 16.81 -9.87 -0.39
C SER A 25 15.94 -10.51 0.71
N PRO A 26 16.51 -11.45 1.49
CA PRO A 26 15.90 -11.96 2.71
C PRO A 26 15.48 -10.84 3.66
N ASP A 27 16.32 -9.81 3.83
CA ASP A 27 16.06 -8.63 4.67
C ASP A 27 14.77 -7.91 4.29
N TYR A 28 14.47 -7.81 2.98
CA TYR A 28 13.23 -7.17 2.52
C TYR A 28 12.00 -8.01 2.88
N THR A 29 12.12 -9.33 2.83
CA THR A 29 11.04 -10.23 3.23
C THR A 29 10.81 -10.17 4.74
N GLU A 30 11.88 -10.18 5.53
CA GLU A 30 11.80 -10.03 6.99
C GLU A 30 11.16 -8.69 7.38
N GLU A 31 11.52 -7.61 6.70
CA GLU A 31 10.88 -6.30 6.86
C GLU A 31 9.37 -6.37 6.58
N MET A 32 8.94 -7.01 5.50
CA MET A 32 7.50 -7.19 5.19
C MET A 32 6.79 -7.99 6.28
N MET A 33 7.44 -9.03 6.82
CA MET A 33 6.88 -9.82 7.93
C MET A 33 6.73 -8.99 9.20
N ARG A 34 7.73 -8.17 9.54
CA ARG A 34 7.68 -7.26 10.69
C ARG A 34 6.52 -6.29 10.55
N VAL A 35 6.37 -5.67 9.38
CA VAL A 35 5.22 -4.79 9.08
C VAL A 35 3.90 -5.54 9.26
N ALA A 36 3.75 -6.75 8.72
CA ALA A 36 2.53 -7.54 8.84
C ALA A 36 2.17 -7.91 10.29
N MET A 37 3.16 -8.05 11.17
CA MET A 37 2.94 -8.31 12.60
C MET A 37 2.35 -7.10 13.34
N ASP A 38 2.72 -5.90 12.92
CA ASP A 38 2.32 -4.66 13.59
C ASP A 38 1.02 -4.05 13.03
N LEU A 39 0.70 -4.36 11.76
CA LEU A 39 -0.53 -3.87 11.15
C LEU A 39 -1.77 -4.62 11.65
N ASP A 40 -2.83 -3.85 11.84
CA ASP A 40 -4.16 -4.35 12.13
C ASP A 40 -4.98 -4.53 10.87
N PRO A 41 -6.05 -5.35 10.90
CA PRO A 41 -6.91 -5.54 9.74
C PRO A 41 -7.41 -4.22 9.15
N ILE A 42 -7.66 -3.23 10.00
CA ILE A 42 -8.10 -1.89 9.59
C ILE A 42 -6.99 -1.11 8.86
N ASP A 43 -5.73 -1.23 9.31
CA ASP A 43 -4.59 -0.59 8.66
C ASP A 43 -4.38 -1.19 7.27
N VAL A 44 -4.51 -2.52 7.17
CA VAL A 44 -4.42 -3.26 5.92
C VAL A 44 -5.54 -2.85 4.98
N ASP A 45 -6.79 -2.71 5.46
CA ASP A 45 -7.91 -2.29 4.62
C ASP A 45 -7.71 -0.87 4.07
N VAL A 46 -7.27 0.08 4.91
CA VAL A 46 -6.92 1.44 4.46
C VAL A 46 -5.83 1.39 3.39
N LEU A 47 -4.75 0.64 3.61
CA LEU A 47 -3.67 0.49 2.64
C LEU A 47 -4.16 -0.14 1.32
N VAL A 48 -5.06 -1.12 1.39
CA VAL A 48 -5.67 -1.76 0.22
C VAL A 48 -6.51 -0.78 -0.59
N GLN A 49 -7.29 0.09 0.07
CA GLN A 49 -8.08 1.12 -0.61
C GLN A 49 -7.17 2.15 -1.30
N VAL A 50 -6.09 2.60 -0.61
CA VAL A 50 -5.06 3.46 -1.23
C VAL A 50 -4.41 2.77 -2.45
N TYR A 51 -4.10 1.48 -2.34
CA TYR A 51 -3.56 0.70 -3.45
C TYR A 51 -4.52 0.64 -4.65
N GLN A 52 -5.80 0.41 -4.42
CA GLN A 52 -6.80 0.35 -5.49
C GLN A 52 -6.91 1.70 -6.22
N ALA A 53 -6.84 2.81 -5.49
CA ALA A 53 -6.88 4.14 -6.07
C ALA A 53 -5.61 4.50 -6.88
N GLN A 54 -4.42 4.07 -6.43
CA GLN A 54 -3.15 4.64 -6.92
C GLN A 54 -2.18 3.66 -7.59
N SER A 55 -2.44 2.36 -7.59
CA SER A 55 -1.51 1.35 -8.14
C SER A 55 -1.15 1.58 -9.62
N ARG A 56 -2.06 2.15 -10.41
CA ARG A 56 -1.80 2.53 -11.81
C ARG A 56 -0.86 3.73 -11.94
N ILE A 57 -1.05 4.75 -11.10
CA ILE A 57 -0.21 5.97 -11.04
C ILE A 57 1.26 5.61 -10.77
N LEU A 58 1.50 4.71 -9.81
CA LEU A 58 2.86 4.22 -9.50
C LEU A 58 3.50 3.42 -10.64
N SER A 59 2.68 2.79 -11.48
CA SER A 59 3.18 1.95 -12.58
C SER A 59 3.56 2.77 -13.80
N SER A 60 2.87 3.89 -14.06
CA SER A 60 3.18 4.81 -15.16
C SER A 60 4.35 5.76 -14.89
N SER A 61 4.71 5.97 -13.62
CA SER A 61 5.66 6.99 -13.17
C SER A 61 7.04 6.44 -12.76
N ASP A 62 7.32 5.17 -13.05
CA ASP A 62 8.53 4.46 -12.59
C ASP A 62 8.75 4.59 -11.07
N GLY A 63 7.67 4.49 -10.30
CA GLY A 63 7.72 4.58 -8.84
C GLY A 63 7.81 6.01 -8.26
N ARG A 64 7.75 7.05 -9.09
CA ARG A 64 7.71 8.44 -8.62
C ARG A 64 6.30 8.85 -8.17
N VAL A 65 6.25 9.73 -7.18
CA VAL A 65 4.98 10.29 -6.70
C VAL A 65 4.57 11.47 -7.59
N LEU A 66 3.49 11.30 -8.36
CA LEU A 66 2.91 12.37 -9.18
C LEU A 66 1.87 13.13 -8.36
N MET A 67 2.27 14.27 -7.77
CA MET A 67 1.47 14.99 -6.77
C MET A 67 0.05 15.33 -7.24
N ASP A 68 -0.10 15.79 -8.48
CA ASP A 68 -1.42 16.16 -9.01
C ASP A 68 -2.34 14.96 -9.17
N GLU A 69 -1.83 13.85 -9.71
CA GLU A 69 -2.58 12.60 -9.85
C GLU A 69 -2.94 11.98 -8.49
N VAL A 70 -2.05 12.11 -7.49
CA VAL A 70 -2.35 11.67 -6.13
C VAL A 70 -3.44 12.51 -5.49
N ASN A 71 -3.42 13.84 -5.69
CA ASN A 71 -4.49 14.71 -5.20
C ASN A 71 -5.84 14.38 -5.88
N ASP A 72 -5.83 14.10 -7.18
CA ASP A 72 -7.02 13.66 -7.91
C ASP A 72 -7.54 12.30 -7.40
N ALA A 73 -6.65 11.30 -7.30
CA ALA A 73 -7.00 9.98 -6.78
C ALA A 73 -7.50 10.03 -5.33
N TRP A 74 -6.94 10.92 -4.51
CA TRP A 74 -7.41 11.13 -3.13
C TRP A 74 -8.81 11.75 -3.11
N ARG A 75 -9.06 12.78 -3.90
CA ARG A 75 -10.40 13.38 -4.02
C ARG A 75 -11.45 12.33 -4.42
N ASP A 76 -11.12 11.50 -5.40
CA ASP A 76 -12.08 10.62 -6.06
C ASP A 76 -12.25 9.29 -5.28
N MET A 77 -11.18 8.77 -4.68
CA MET A 77 -11.12 7.43 -4.06
C MET A 77 -10.37 7.42 -2.72
N ARG A 78 -10.53 8.45 -1.90
CA ARG A 78 -10.07 8.46 -0.50
C ARG A 78 -10.58 7.21 0.25
N PRO A 79 -9.76 6.58 1.09
CA PRO A 79 -10.20 5.46 1.91
C PRO A 79 -11.40 5.81 2.80
N ARG A 80 -12.39 4.92 2.82
CA ARG A 80 -13.61 5.03 3.64
C ARG A 80 -13.77 3.77 4.48
N ILE A 81 -13.68 3.94 5.78
CA ILE A 81 -13.90 2.90 6.77
C ILE A 81 -15.18 3.24 7.54
N PRO A 82 -16.17 2.34 7.63
CA PRO A 82 -17.38 2.58 8.40
C PRO A 82 -17.08 2.97 9.85
N GLY A 83 -17.63 4.10 10.30
CA GLY A 83 -17.44 4.61 11.66
C GLY A 83 -16.13 5.39 11.90
N PHE A 84 -15.20 5.44 10.94
CA PHE A 84 -14.00 6.26 11.08
C PHE A 84 -14.29 7.74 10.90
N ARG A 85 -13.75 8.54 11.82
CA ARG A 85 -13.63 9.98 11.65
C ARG A 85 -12.35 10.29 10.87
N GLN A 86 -12.23 11.55 10.45
CA GLN A 86 -11.06 12.03 9.74
C GLN A 86 -9.75 11.84 10.52
N GLY A 87 -9.76 12.08 11.84
CA GLY A 87 -8.59 11.87 12.69
C GLY A 87 -8.16 10.41 12.81
N ASP A 88 -9.12 9.47 12.76
CA ASP A 88 -8.82 8.03 12.78
C ASP A 88 -8.08 7.62 11.50
N LEU A 89 -8.56 8.11 10.35
CA LEU A 89 -7.89 7.87 9.07
C LEU A 89 -6.49 8.51 9.04
N GLU A 90 -6.32 9.75 9.51
CA GLU A 90 -5.01 10.41 9.59
C GLU A 90 -4.04 9.60 10.46
N SER A 91 -4.50 9.07 11.59
CA SER A 91 -3.69 8.23 12.48
C SER A 91 -3.22 6.95 11.80
N VAL A 92 -4.13 6.26 11.08
CA VAL A 92 -3.76 5.06 10.31
C VAL A 92 -2.79 5.41 9.18
N CYS A 93 -3.02 6.48 8.43
CA CYS A 93 -2.11 6.91 7.37
C CYS A 93 -0.73 7.32 7.90
N ALA A 94 -0.67 7.98 9.07
CA ALA A 94 0.59 8.30 9.75
C ALA A 94 1.34 7.03 10.18
N LYS A 95 0.64 6.02 10.73
CA LYS A 95 1.22 4.70 11.03
C LYS A 95 1.75 4.03 9.76
N LEU A 96 0.97 3.96 8.69
CA LEU A 96 1.41 3.39 7.40
C LEU A 96 2.63 4.15 6.81
N GLN A 97 2.68 5.47 7.00
CA GLN A 97 3.83 6.29 6.61
C GLN A 97 5.07 5.97 7.43
N SER A 98 4.94 5.71 8.73
CA SER A 98 6.08 5.31 9.58
C SER A 98 6.76 4.02 9.12
N TYR A 99 6.02 3.13 8.44
CA TYR A 99 6.55 1.92 7.81
C TYR A 99 7.05 2.12 6.36
N GLY A 100 6.92 3.33 5.82
CA GLY A 100 7.27 3.66 4.44
C GLY A 100 6.35 3.03 3.40
N LEU A 101 5.09 2.74 3.75
CA LEU A 101 4.11 2.15 2.83
C LEU A 101 3.35 3.22 2.03
N VAL A 102 3.16 4.37 2.65
CA VAL A 102 2.59 5.58 2.04
C VAL A 102 3.43 6.79 2.46
N THR A 103 3.23 7.93 1.82
CA THR A 103 3.78 9.21 2.26
C THR A 103 2.73 10.30 2.14
N ARG A 104 2.62 11.19 3.13
CA ARG A 104 1.85 12.41 2.97
C ARG A 104 2.46 13.25 1.84
N VAL A 105 1.60 13.86 1.02
CA VAL A 105 2.00 14.78 -0.03
C VAL A 105 1.40 16.16 0.20
N GLU A 106 1.92 17.15 -0.51
CA GLU A 106 1.36 18.49 -0.48
C GLU A 106 -0.08 18.47 -1.01
N ARG A 107 -0.96 19.14 -0.26
CA ARG A 107 -2.36 19.30 -0.62
C ARG A 107 -2.49 20.35 -1.71
N ASN A 108 -3.15 20.00 -2.80
CA ASN A 108 -3.59 20.97 -3.79
C ASN A 108 -4.89 21.65 -3.28
N ASN A 109 -4.79 22.94 -2.93
CA ASN A 109 -5.88 23.71 -2.33
C ASN A 109 -7.10 23.87 -3.23
N SER A 110 -6.93 23.74 -4.55
CA SER A 110 -8.02 23.82 -5.52
C SER A 110 -8.74 22.47 -5.71
N LYS A 111 -8.15 21.36 -5.24
CA LYS A 111 -8.70 20.01 -5.41
C LYS A 111 -9.26 19.42 -4.12
N LEU A 112 -8.70 19.78 -2.97
CA LEU A 112 -9.02 19.15 -1.68
C LEU A 112 -9.34 20.20 -0.59
N PRO A 113 -10.31 19.89 0.30
CA PRO A 113 -10.68 20.80 1.39
C PRO A 113 -9.56 20.93 2.43
N PRO A 114 -9.54 22.01 3.25
CA PRO A 114 -8.41 22.33 4.14
C PRO A 114 -8.09 21.29 5.21
N ASN A 115 -9.06 20.46 5.57
CA ASN A 115 -8.92 19.44 6.58
C ASN A 115 -8.32 18.13 6.04
N GLU A 116 -8.24 17.94 4.71
CA GLU A 116 -7.76 16.70 4.12
C GLU A 116 -6.27 16.70 3.82
N ASN A 117 -5.59 15.60 4.18
CA ASN A 117 -4.20 15.39 3.84
C ASN A 117 -4.10 14.21 2.88
N PRO A 118 -3.67 14.43 1.63
CA PRO A 118 -3.48 13.35 0.69
C PRO A 118 -2.25 12.52 1.03
N TYR A 119 -2.35 11.20 0.83
CA TYR A 119 -1.25 10.27 0.96
C TYR A 119 -1.01 9.55 -0.36
N ALA A 120 0.24 9.52 -0.80
CA ALA A 120 0.70 8.76 -1.95
C ALA A 120 1.12 7.35 -1.53
N LEU A 121 0.73 6.34 -2.31
CA LEU A 121 1.24 4.98 -2.20
C LEU A 121 2.73 4.97 -2.57
N LEU A 122 3.54 4.22 -1.81
CA LEU A 122 4.95 3.99 -2.12
C LEU A 122 5.17 2.59 -2.73
N PRO A 123 6.30 2.35 -3.43
CA PRO A 123 6.62 1.03 -3.98
C PRO A 123 6.55 -0.10 -2.94
N LYS A 124 7.05 0.15 -1.72
CA LYS A 124 6.99 -0.81 -0.60
C LYS A 124 5.55 -1.16 -0.22
N GLY A 125 4.66 -0.16 -0.14
CA GLY A 125 3.23 -0.36 0.14
C GLY A 125 2.52 -1.14 -0.96
N ARG A 126 2.81 -0.84 -2.23
CA ARG A 126 2.30 -1.59 -3.39
C ARG A 126 2.67 -3.07 -3.30
N ASP A 127 3.93 -3.32 -3.02
CA ASP A 127 4.47 -4.67 -2.97
C ASP A 127 3.91 -5.46 -1.79
N PHE A 128 3.82 -4.83 -0.61
CA PHE A 128 3.17 -5.42 0.57
C PHE A 128 1.74 -5.89 0.26
N VAL A 129 0.92 -5.03 -0.38
CA VAL A 129 -0.46 -5.38 -0.77
C VAL A 129 -0.48 -6.56 -1.76
N ARG A 130 0.43 -6.59 -2.73
CA ARG A 130 0.53 -7.71 -3.69
C ARG A 130 0.85 -9.02 -2.99
N TYR A 131 1.76 -9.00 -2.02
CA TYR A 131 2.16 -10.19 -1.26
C TYR A 131 0.97 -10.77 -0.48
N ILE A 132 0.27 -9.93 0.30
CA ILE A 132 -0.84 -10.40 1.15
C ILE A 132 -2.11 -10.72 0.35
N LYS A 133 -2.24 -10.22 -0.89
CA LYS A 133 -3.32 -10.61 -1.80
C LYS A 133 -2.98 -11.83 -2.64
N GLY A 134 -1.74 -12.33 -2.58
CA GLY A 134 -1.29 -13.44 -3.44
C GLY A 134 -1.32 -13.08 -4.92
N VAL A 135 -1.16 -11.80 -5.26
CA VAL A 135 -1.02 -11.36 -6.65
C VAL A 135 0.42 -11.66 -7.06
N THR A 136 0.66 -12.92 -7.40
CA THR A 136 1.80 -13.34 -8.20
C THR A 136 1.67 -12.65 -9.56
N LYS A 137 2.77 -12.10 -10.09
CA LYS A 137 2.77 -11.57 -11.44
C LYS A 137 2.34 -12.69 -12.39
N GLU A 138 1.17 -12.56 -13.02
CA GLU A 138 0.93 -13.15 -14.32
C GLU A 138 2.03 -12.65 -15.26
N GLN A 139 2.83 -13.62 -15.71
CA GLN A 139 3.57 -13.66 -16.97
C GLN A 139 4.22 -12.34 -17.41
N ALA A 140 5.51 -12.19 -17.11
CA ALA A 140 6.41 -11.58 -18.08
C ALA A 140 6.45 -12.50 -19.31
N THR A 141 5.52 -12.30 -20.25
CA THR A 141 5.64 -12.85 -21.60
C THR A 141 6.91 -12.25 -22.21
N GLY A 142 7.90 -13.12 -22.40
CA GLY A 142 9.13 -12.81 -23.11
C GLY A 142 8.85 -12.37 -24.57
N PRO A 143 9.87 -11.82 -25.24
CA PRO A 143 9.69 -11.23 -26.56
C PRO A 143 9.22 -12.29 -27.55
N ALA A 144 8.22 -11.92 -28.36
CA ALA A 144 7.84 -12.68 -29.54
C ALA A 144 9.04 -12.83 -30.46
N ALA A 145 9.20 -14.04 -30.99
CA ALA A 145 10.21 -14.44 -31.96
C ALA A 145 10.16 -13.61 -33.26
#